data_AF-A0A2W4MAL5-F1
#
_entry.id   AF-A0A2W4MAL5-F1
#
_cell.length_a   1.000
_cell.length_b   1.000
_cell.length_c   1.000
_cell.angle_alpha   90.00
_cell.angle_beta   90.00
_cell.angle_gamma   90.00
#
_symmetry.space_group_name_H-M   'P 1'
#
loop_
_entity.id
_entity.type
_entity.pdbx_description
1 polymer ?
#
loop_
_entity_poly.entity_id
_entity_poly.type
_entity_poly.pdbx_seq_one_letter_code
_entity_poly.pdbx_strand_id
1 'polypeptide(L)'
;VDLLEHPDAAEEVFGASSVIVACSDEAELERVLERQEGQLTATLHVNQGDEPLARRLVPLLERKAGRLIVNGWPTGVEVCHAMVHGGPFPATSDSRTTSVGTLAIERFLRPVCYQDFPDTLLPPALRQAGLQTWPHRLDGEYA
;
A
#
# COMPACT_ATOMS: atom_id res chain seq x y z
N VAL A 1 15.89 -26.20 -5.60
CA VAL A 1 15.22 -25.85 -4.34
C VAL A 1 13.83 -25.43 -4.74
N ASP A 2 12.81 -26.18 -4.32
CA ASP A 2 11.43 -25.78 -4.50
C ASP A 2 11.09 -24.75 -3.41
N LEU A 3 10.68 -23.54 -3.80
CA LEU A 3 10.35 -22.47 -2.86
C LEU A 3 9.17 -22.86 -1.96
N LEU A 4 8.25 -23.69 -2.46
CA LEU A 4 7.10 -24.16 -1.69
C LEU A 4 7.51 -25.15 -0.58
N GLU A 5 8.64 -25.84 -0.76
CA GLU A 5 9.21 -26.77 0.23
C GLU A 5 10.24 -26.09 1.14
N HIS A 6 10.84 -24.98 0.70
CA HIS A 6 11.87 -24.20 1.40
C HIS A 6 11.47 -22.72 1.51
N PRO A 7 10.53 -22.38 2.42
CA PRO A 7 10.04 -21.01 2.57
C PRO A 7 11.12 -20.04 3.08
N ASP A 8 12.15 -20.53 3.75
CA ASP A 8 13.33 -19.78 4.18
C ASP A 8 14.11 -19.18 3.00
N ALA A 9 14.02 -19.79 1.81
CA ALA A 9 14.60 -19.23 0.60
C ALA A 9 13.89 -17.95 0.10
N ALA A 10 12.75 -17.59 0.68
CA ALA A 10 12.06 -16.33 0.42
C ALA A 10 12.51 -15.17 1.34
N GLU A 11 13.29 -15.46 2.40
CA GLU A 11 13.75 -14.42 3.32
C GLU A 11 14.70 -13.43 2.64
N GLU A 12 14.60 -12.16 3.02
CA GLU A 12 15.43 -11.10 2.46
C GLU A 12 16.92 -11.34 2.76
N VAL A 13 17.75 -11.32 1.72
CA VAL A 13 19.21 -11.20 1.84
C VAL A 13 19.62 -9.79 1.45
N PHE A 14 19.89 -8.94 2.43
CA PHE A 14 20.28 -7.55 2.20
C PHE A 14 21.66 -7.45 1.52
N GLY A 15 21.68 -7.23 0.21
CA GLY A 15 22.90 -7.13 -0.59
C GLY A 15 22.65 -7.24 -2.09
N ALA A 16 23.71 -7.35 -2.89
CA ALA A 16 23.63 -7.55 -4.34
C ALA A 16 23.31 -9.02 -4.67
N SER A 17 22.13 -9.48 -4.28
CA SER A 17 21.63 -10.85 -4.50
C SER A 17 20.20 -10.81 -5.04
N SER A 18 19.81 -11.85 -5.78
CA SER A 18 18.44 -12.05 -6.25
C SER A 18 18.19 -13.53 -6.56
N VAL A 19 16.92 -13.93 -6.62
CA VAL A 19 16.49 -15.30 -6.90
C VAL A 19 15.53 -15.30 -8.08
N ILE A 20 15.71 -16.28 -8.98
CA ILE A 20 14.75 -16.59 -10.05
C ILE A 20 14.06 -17.90 -9.67
N VAL A 21 12.74 -17.87 -9.59
CA VAL A 21 11.91 -19.05 -9.33
C VAL A 21 11.19 -19.40 -10.62
N ALA A 22 11.63 -20.47 -11.28
CA ALA A 22 10.96 -21.00 -12.46
C ALA A 22 9.72 -21.79 -12.04
N CYS A 23 8.55 -21.36 -12.49
CA CYS A 23 7.28 -22.05 -12.28
C CYS A 23 6.95 -22.87 -13.53
N SER A 24 6.44 -24.08 -13.34
CA SER A 24 6.08 -25.03 -14.40
C SER A 24 4.84 -24.57 -15.17
N ASP A 25 3.93 -23.87 -14.48
CA ASP A 25 2.70 -23.33 -15.05
C ASP A 25 2.17 -22.13 -14.22
N GLU A 26 1.05 -21.54 -14.67
CA GLU A 26 0.39 -20.42 -14.01
C GLU A 26 -0.17 -20.79 -12.62
N ALA A 27 -0.57 -22.05 -12.41
CA ALA A 27 -1.12 -22.49 -11.13
C ALA A 27 -0.03 -22.60 -10.07
N GLU A 28 1.17 -23.03 -10.45
CA GLU A 28 2.36 -22.98 -9.60
C GLU A 28 2.78 -21.55 -9.29
N LEU A 29 2.76 -20.65 -10.28
CA LEU A 29 3.00 -19.23 -10.05
C LEU A 29 2.02 -18.66 -9.01
N GLU A 30 0.72 -18.93 -9.15
CA GLU A 30 -0.28 -18.51 -8.17
C GLU A 30 0.03 -19.05 -6.76
N ARG A 31 0.31 -20.35 -6.62
CA ARG A 31 0.68 -20.96 -5.32
C ARG A 31 1.92 -20.31 -4.71
N VAL A 32 2.93 -20.01 -5.52
CA VAL A 32 4.16 -19.33 -5.08
C VAL A 32 3.84 -17.93 -4.57
N LEU A 33 3.03 -17.16 -5.31
CA LEU A 33 2.65 -15.80 -4.93
C LEU A 33 1.74 -15.78 -3.68
N GLU A 34 0.84 -16.75 -3.53
CA GLU A 34 -0.01 -16.89 -2.33
C GLU A 34 0.79 -17.10 -1.04
N ARG A 35 1.93 -17.78 -1.14
CA ARG A 35 2.81 -18.08 0.00
C ARG A 35 3.71 -16.91 0.41
N GLN A 36 3.87 -15.90 -0.44
CA GLN A 36 4.68 -14.73 -0.09
C GLN A 36 4.06 -13.99 1.11
N GLU A 37 4.90 -13.48 1.98
CA GLU A 37 4.49 -12.57 3.05
C GLU A 37 4.21 -11.15 2.51
N GLY A 38 3.97 -10.20 3.42
CA GLY A 38 3.79 -8.79 3.04
C GLY A 38 5.06 -8.16 2.47
N GLN A 39 4.92 -7.48 1.33
CA GLN A 39 5.99 -6.86 0.56
C GLN A 39 5.79 -5.35 0.46
N LEU A 40 6.86 -4.58 0.29
CA LEU A 40 6.75 -3.15 -0.05
C LEU A 40 6.18 -2.96 -1.45
N THR A 41 6.59 -3.81 -2.38
CA THR A 41 6.21 -3.73 -3.80
C THR A 41 5.97 -5.10 -4.40
N ALA A 42 5.09 -5.17 -5.39
CA ALA A 42 5.04 -6.29 -6.34
C ALA A 42 5.04 -5.74 -7.77
N THR A 43 5.75 -6.41 -8.67
CA THR A 43 5.97 -5.95 -10.05
C THR A 43 5.52 -7.00 -11.04
N LEU A 44 4.80 -6.58 -12.07
CA LEU A 44 4.43 -7.39 -13.23
C LEU A 44 5.17 -6.86 -14.46
N HIS A 45 5.89 -7.75 -15.16
CA HIS A 45 6.41 -7.49 -16.49
C HIS A 45 5.57 -8.29 -17.49
N VAL A 46 4.75 -7.60 -18.27
CA VAL A 46 3.67 -8.20 -19.08
C VAL A 46 3.49 -7.47 -20.40
N ASN A 47 3.06 -8.21 -21.42
CA ASN A 47 2.58 -7.67 -22.69
C ASN A 47 1.06 -7.91 -22.85
N GLN A 48 0.48 -7.52 -23.99
CA GLN A 48 -0.95 -7.63 -24.25
C GLN A 48 -1.50 -9.08 -24.14
N GLY A 49 -0.70 -10.08 -24.51
CA GLY A 49 -1.08 -11.49 -24.40
C GLY A 49 -1.19 -11.99 -22.97
N ASP A 50 -0.52 -11.33 -22.02
CA ASP A 50 -0.47 -11.72 -20.62
C ASP A 50 -1.58 -11.07 -19.78
N GLU A 51 -2.33 -10.10 -20.33
CA GLU A 51 -3.36 -9.35 -19.61
C GLU A 51 -4.42 -10.24 -18.91
N PRO A 52 -4.89 -11.36 -19.48
CA PRO A 52 -5.83 -12.24 -18.79
C PRO A 52 -5.26 -12.83 -17.49
N LEU A 53 -3.98 -13.24 -17.51
CA LEU A 53 -3.28 -13.75 -16.33
C LEU A 53 -3.00 -12.60 -15.35
N ALA A 54 -2.48 -11.46 -15.83
CA ALA A 54 -2.21 -10.30 -14.99
C ALA A 54 -3.48 -9.86 -14.22
N ARG A 55 -4.65 -9.83 -14.89
CA ARG A 55 -5.93 -9.50 -14.26
C ARG A 55 -6.31 -10.47 -13.14
N ARG A 56 -5.99 -11.76 -13.27
CA ARG A 56 -6.20 -12.76 -12.21
C ARG A 56 -5.23 -12.55 -11.04
N LEU A 57 -3.98 -12.19 -11.32
CA LEU A 57 -2.95 -11.99 -10.31
C LEU A 57 -3.08 -10.69 -9.53
N VAL A 58 -3.59 -9.60 -10.13
CA VAL A 58 -3.68 -8.28 -9.47
C VAL A 58 -4.37 -8.35 -8.11
N PRO A 59 -5.58 -8.94 -7.94
CA PRO A 59 -6.22 -9.04 -6.63
C PRO A 59 -5.41 -9.80 -5.59
N LEU A 60 -4.58 -10.75 -6.02
CA LEU A 60 -3.66 -11.47 -5.15
C LEU A 60 -2.51 -10.56 -4.72
N LEU A 61 -1.89 -9.84 -5.66
CA LEU A 61 -0.78 -8.93 -5.38
C LEU A 61 -1.20 -7.73 -4.52
N GLU A 62 -2.43 -7.23 -4.67
CA GLU A 62 -3.02 -6.18 -3.81
C GLU A 62 -3.05 -6.60 -2.33
N ARG A 63 -3.22 -7.89 -2.05
CA ARG A 63 -3.17 -8.42 -0.67
C ARG A 63 -1.75 -8.61 -0.15
N LYS A 64 -0.74 -8.55 -1.02
CA LYS A 64 0.67 -8.79 -0.68
C LYS A 64 1.50 -7.53 -0.61
N ALA A 65 1.20 -6.49 -1.39
CA ALA A 65 2.06 -5.32 -1.50
C ALA A 65 1.33 -3.99 -1.35
N GLY A 66 2.01 -2.98 -0.79
CA GLY A 66 1.48 -1.62 -0.73
C GLY A 66 1.53 -0.88 -2.07
N ARG A 67 2.45 -1.25 -2.96
CA ARG A 67 2.60 -0.63 -4.29
C ARG A 67 2.78 -1.66 -5.40
N LEU A 68 1.91 -1.60 -6.40
CA LEU A 68 1.98 -2.44 -7.58
C LEU A 68 2.58 -1.67 -8.75
N ILE A 69 3.43 -2.34 -9.53
CA ILE A 69 4.17 -1.76 -10.65
C ILE A 69 3.96 -2.64 -11.87
N VAL A 70 3.70 -2.03 -13.02
CA VAL A 70 3.62 -2.72 -14.30
C VAL A 70 4.70 -2.16 -15.22
N ASN A 71 5.50 -3.05 -15.82
CA ASN A 71 6.52 -2.71 -16.81
C ASN A 71 7.53 -1.64 -16.35
N GLY A 72 7.95 -1.72 -15.08
CA GLY A 72 8.97 -0.87 -14.46
C GLY A 72 9.70 -1.62 -13.35
N TRP A 73 10.63 -0.97 -12.65
CA TRP A 73 11.38 -1.57 -11.55
C TRP A 73 11.03 -0.93 -10.20
N PRO A 74 11.05 -1.68 -9.08
CA PRO A 74 10.54 -1.21 -7.79
C PRO A 74 11.44 -0.23 -7.03
N THR A 75 12.68 -0.04 -7.48
CA THR A 75 13.72 0.72 -6.77
C THR A 75 13.39 2.20 -6.60
N GLY A 76 12.76 2.82 -7.60
CA GLY A 76 12.33 4.21 -7.52
C GLY A 76 11.13 4.39 -6.58
N VAL A 77 11.22 5.36 -5.68
CA VAL A 77 10.13 5.77 -4.78
C VAL A 77 9.88 7.27 -4.97
N GLU A 78 8.80 7.60 -5.67
CA GLU A 78 8.38 8.99 -5.88
C GLU A 78 7.77 9.59 -4.60
N VAL A 79 8.10 10.85 -4.31
CA VAL A 79 7.50 11.59 -3.19
C VAL A 79 6.30 12.40 -3.71
N CYS A 80 5.13 11.76 -3.74
CA CYS A 80 3.90 12.35 -4.27
C CYS A 80 2.67 12.08 -3.38
N HIS A 81 1.51 12.63 -3.75
CA HIS A 81 0.26 12.47 -3.00
C HIS A 81 -0.29 11.03 -3.01
N ALA A 82 -0.04 10.28 -4.08
CA ALA A 82 -0.58 8.92 -4.28
C ALA A 82 0.33 7.80 -3.75
N MET A 83 1.50 8.14 -3.18
CA MET A 83 2.49 7.14 -2.78
C MET A 83 2.02 6.29 -1.60
N VAL A 84 2.24 4.98 -1.72
CA VAL A 84 2.12 4.00 -0.64
C VAL A 84 3.48 3.29 -0.47
N HIS A 85 4.27 3.74 0.49
CA HIS A 85 5.52 3.11 0.91
C HIS A 85 5.30 2.38 2.24
N GLY A 86 4.95 1.10 2.11
CA GLY A 86 4.47 0.22 3.17
C GLY A 86 3.83 -1.03 2.53
N GLY A 87 2.95 -1.70 3.26
CA GLY A 87 2.32 -2.95 2.84
C GLY A 87 1.86 -3.78 4.04
N PRO A 88 1.37 -5.01 3.83
CA PRO A 88 1.16 -5.96 4.92
C PRO A 88 2.46 -6.28 5.66
N PHE A 89 2.38 -6.76 6.91
CA PHE A 89 3.55 -7.25 7.63
C PHE A 89 4.22 -8.40 6.86
N PRO A 90 5.57 -8.47 6.78
CA PRO A 90 6.56 -7.66 7.51
C PRO A 90 6.97 -6.34 6.86
N ALA A 91 6.47 -5.99 5.67
CA ALA A 91 6.87 -4.75 4.98
C ALA A 91 6.65 -3.47 5.81
N THR A 92 5.62 -3.45 6.67
CA THR A 92 5.48 -2.46 7.76
C THR A 92 4.72 -3.06 8.94
N SER A 93 4.82 -2.41 10.10
CA SER A 93 4.07 -2.76 11.31
C SER A 93 2.64 -2.21 11.34
N ASP A 94 2.30 -1.21 10.52
CA ASP A 94 0.92 -0.72 10.34
C ASP A 94 0.61 -0.49 8.85
N SER A 95 -0.07 -1.47 8.26
CA SER A 95 -0.38 -1.52 6.83
C SER A 95 -1.46 -0.52 6.39
N ARG A 96 -2.10 0.19 7.32
CA ARG A 96 -3.15 1.18 7.00
C ARG A 96 -2.58 2.53 6.58
N THR A 97 -1.25 2.70 6.63
CA THR A 97 -0.58 3.98 6.44
C THR A 97 0.54 3.90 5.41
N THR A 98 1.08 5.06 5.02
CA THR A 98 2.30 5.18 4.22
C THR A 98 3.39 5.93 4.99
N SER A 99 4.65 5.56 4.76
CA SER A 99 5.79 6.28 5.34
C SER A 99 6.37 7.38 4.44
N VAL A 100 6.00 7.38 3.14
CA VAL A 100 6.43 8.36 2.12
C VAL A 100 5.19 8.93 1.40
N GLY A 101 5.27 10.20 1.00
CA GLY A 101 4.14 10.91 0.37
C GLY A 101 3.31 11.69 1.38
N THR A 102 2.36 12.49 0.89
CA THR A 102 1.66 13.46 1.76
C THR A 102 0.76 12.82 2.81
N LEU A 103 0.22 11.62 2.53
CA LEU A 103 -0.59 10.87 3.49
C LEU A 103 0.22 10.36 4.70
N ALA A 104 1.56 10.43 4.65
CA ALA A 104 2.41 10.03 5.77
C ALA A 104 2.23 10.92 7.01
N ILE A 105 1.62 12.11 6.87
CA ILE A 105 1.26 12.99 7.98
C ILE A 105 0.24 12.33 8.93
N GLU A 106 -0.64 11.47 8.41
CA GLU A 106 -1.73 10.86 9.19
C GLU A 106 -1.22 9.99 10.34
N ARG A 107 0.01 9.47 10.24
CA ARG A 107 0.67 8.69 11.31
C ARG A 107 0.92 9.48 12.59
N PHE A 108 0.91 10.81 12.51
CA PHE A 108 1.19 11.71 13.63
C PHE A 108 -0.06 12.44 14.14
N LEU A 109 -1.23 12.09 13.62
CA LEU A 109 -2.51 12.72 13.95
C LEU A 109 -3.41 11.76 14.74
N ARG A 110 -4.35 12.33 15.51
CA ARG A 110 -5.47 11.58 16.11
C ARG A 110 -6.75 12.43 16.07
N PRO A 111 -7.92 11.83 15.85
CA PRO A 111 -9.19 12.55 15.92
C PRO A 111 -9.54 12.96 17.35
N VAL A 112 -10.30 14.05 17.48
CA VAL A 112 -10.96 14.50 18.72
C VAL A 112 -12.36 14.99 18.36
N CYS A 113 -13.37 14.52 19.08
CA CYS A 113 -14.77 14.92 18.89
C CYS A 113 -15.16 16.01 19.90
N TYR A 114 -15.92 17.01 19.44
CA TYR A 114 -16.43 18.12 20.25
C TYR A 114 -17.96 18.10 20.16
N GLN A 115 -18.64 17.96 21.30
CA GLN A 115 -20.11 17.89 21.36
C GLN A 115 -20.64 19.01 22.26
N ASP A 116 -21.68 19.72 21.79
CA ASP A 116 -22.36 20.80 22.51
C ASP A 116 -21.46 21.99 22.92
N PHE A 117 -20.31 22.16 22.25
CA PHE A 117 -19.41 23.28 22.49
C PHE A 117 -20.00 24.59 21.93
N PRO A 118 -19.95 25.71 22.69
CA PRO A 118 -20.14 27.03 22.09
C PRO A 118 -18.99 27.33 21.12
N ASP A 119 -19.28 28.07 20.05
CA ASP A 119 -18.34 28.36 18.95
C ASP A 119 -16.98 28.93 19.45
N THR A 120 -17.01 29.76 20.48
CA THR A 120 -15.80 30.39 21.06
C THR A 120 -14.82 29.39 21.70
N LEU A 121 -15.30 28.22 22.11
CA LEU A 121 -14.47 27.15 22.69
C LEU A 121 -13.97 26.14 21.66
N LEU A 122 -14.48 26.17 20.43
CA LEU A 122 -14.00 25.31 19.35
C LEU A 122 -12.61 25.75 18.85
N PRO A 123 -11.79 24.81 18.35
CA PRO A 123 -10.60 25.14 17.56
C PRO A 123 -10.98 26.02 16.36
N PRO A 124 -10.12 26.98 15.94
CA PRO A 124 -10.44 27.92 14.87
C PRO A 124 -10.96 27.28 13.58
N ALA A 125 -10.43 26.11 13.18
CA ALA A 125 -10.85 25.39 11.98
C ALA A 125 -12.28 24.82 12.04
N LEU A 126 -12.83 24.61 13.24
CA LEU A 126 -14.17 24.06 13.47
C LEU A 126 -15.23 25.11 13.81
N ARG A 127 -14.84 26.38 13.97
CA ARG A 127 -15.78 27.48 14.18
C ARG A 127 -16.56 27.80 12.92
N GLN A 128 -17.72 28.44 13.02
CA GLN A 128 -18.52 28.82 11.85
C GLN A 128 -17.71 29.59 10.78
N ALA A 129 -16.85 30.53 11.19
CA ALA A 129 -15.98 31.25 10.27
C ALA A 129 -14.88 30.36 9.65
N GLY A 130 -14.39 29.37 10.41
CA GLY A 130 -13.42 28.39 9.93
C GLY A 130 -14.02 27.45 8.89
N LEU A 131 -15.25 26.99 9.09
CA LEU A 131 -15.96 26.12 8.15
C LEU A 131 -16.16 26.78 6.77
N GLN A 132 -16.17 28.12 6.68
CA GLN A 132 -16.22 28.82 5.38
C GLN A 132 -14.89 28.87 4.64
N THR A 133 -13.78 28.51 5.29
CA THR A 133 -12.42 28.64 4.75
C THR A 133 -11.77 27.28 4.50
N TRP A 134 -12.00 26.32 5.39
CA TRP A 134 -11.31 25.03 5.38
C TRP A 134 -12.19 23.93 4.76
N PRO A 135 -11.62 23.04 3.92
CA PRO A 135 -12.33 21.88 3.43
C PRO A 135 -12.81 21.02 4.60
N HIS A 136 -14.09 20.68 4.61
CA HIS A 136 -14.69 19.85 5.64
C HIS A 136 -15.79 18.97 5.04
N ARG A 137 -16.35 18.08 5.87
CA ARG A 137 -17.55 17.34 5.51
C ARG A 137 -18.68 17.69 6.46
N LEU A 138 -19.86 17.96 5.91
CA LEU A 138 -21.11 18.15 6.64
C LEU A 138 -22.09 17.06 6.20
N ASP A 139 -22.61 16.28 7.16
CA ASP A 139 -23.53 15.17 6.91
C ASP A 139 -23.09 14.17 5.82
N GLY A 140 -21.77 14.00 5.68
CA GLY A 140 -21.15 13.08 4.72
C GLY A 140 -20.75 13.70 3.38
N GLU A 141 -21.18 14.93 3.10
CA GLU A 141 -20.88 15.66 1.87
C GLU A 141 -19.71 16.62 2.06
N TYR A 142 -18.86 16.77 1.03
CA TYR A 142 -17.81 17.78 1.04
C TYR A 142 -18.41 19.17 0.87
N ALA A 143 -18.04 20.07 1.77
CA ALA A 143 -18.42 21.49 1.76
C ALA A 143 -17.19 22.38 1.50
#